data_AF-A0A535XCL6-F1
#
_entry.id   AF-A0A535XCL6-F1
#
_cell.length_a   1.000
_cell.length_b   1.000
_cell.length_c   1.000
_cell.angle_alpha   90.00
_cell.angle_beta   90.00
_cell.angle_gamma   90.00
#
_symmetry.space_group_name_H-M   'P 1'
#
loop_
_entity.id
_entity.type
_entity.pdbx_description
1 polymer ?
#
loop_
_entity_poly.entity_id
_entity_poly.type
_entity_poly.pdbx_seq_one_letter_code
_entity_poly.pdbx_strand_id
1 'polypeptide(L)'
;VIQDLRDAGTAAIYGDAAHALVLERTHLDRAILLVVALRDPQTSRRVVEYARRTNERIGIVARAHTRDAAEYLRKAGANEVVLGEEELAIEMT
;
A
#
# COMPACT_ATOMS: atom_id res chain seq x y z
N VAL A 1 3.39 5.25 -19.21
CA VAL A 1 3.04 4.46 -18.00
C VAL A 1 1.55 4.54 -17.68
N ILE A 2 0.99 5.68 -17.21
CA ILE A 2 -0.44 5.73 -16.84
C ILE A 2 -1.36 5.50 -18.05
N GLN A 3 -1.03 6.09 -19.20
CA GLN A 3 -1.80 5.87 -20.42
C GLN A 3 -1.73 4.40 -20.85
N ASP A 4 -0.51 3.83 -20.89
CA ASP A 4 -0.31 2.41 -21.23
C ASP A 4 -1.10 1.46 -20.33
N LEU A 5 -1.21 1.74 -19.02
CA LEU A 5 -2.04 0.95 -18.09
C LEU A 5 -3.53 1.04 -18.46
N ARG A 6 -4.02 2.23 -18.81
CA ARG A 6 -5.41 2.44 -19.21
C ARG A 6 -5.70 1.79 -20.56
N ASP A 7 -4.77 1.88 -21.51
CA ASP A 7 -4.88 1.22 -22.82
C ASP A 7 -4.89 -0.31 -22.66
N ALA A 8 -4.22 -0.84 -21.64
CA ALA A 8 -4.27 -2.24 -21.22
C ALA A 8 -5.51 -2.62 -20.37
N GLY A 9 -6.49 -1.71 -20.23
CA GLY A 9 -7.73 -1.96 -19.48
C GLY A 9 -7.58 -1.91 -17.95
N THR A 10 -6.44 -1.46 -17.44
CA THR A 10 -6.20 -1.29 -16.00
C THR A 10 -6.58 0.13 -15.57
N ALA A 11 -7.52 0.24 -14.62
CA ALA A 11 -7.88 1.52 -14.03
C ALA A 11 -6.67 2.13 -13.29
N ALA A 12 -6.24 3.32 -13.72
CA ALA A 12 -5.06 3.98 -13.16
C ALA A 12 -5.36 5.45 -12.82
N ILE A 13 -5.02 5.84 -11.60
CA ILE A 13 -5.13 7.20 -11.08
C ILE A 13 -3.71 7.76 -10.98
N TYR A 14 -3.49 8.95 -11.54
CA TYR A 14 -2.22 9.67 -11.41
C TYR A 14 -2.30 10.65 -10.25
N GLY A 15 -1.35 10.58 -9.32
CA GLY A 15 -1.26 11.49 -8.19
C GLY A 15 -0.35 10.95 -7.09
N ASP A 16 -0.12 11.77 -6.07
CA ASP A 16 0.59 11.37 -4.86
C ASP A 16 -0.37 10.65 -3.90
N ALA A 17 -0.05 9.41 -3.56
CA ALA A 17 -0.84 8.60 -2.63
C ALA A 17 -0.83 9.15 -1.20
N ALA A 18 0.05 10.09 -0.86
CA ALA A 18 0.00 10.82 0.41
C ALA A 18 -1.22 11.75 0.52
N HIS A 19 -1.83 12.13 -0.59
CA HIS A 19 -2.92 13.11 -0.61
C HIS A 19 -4.29 12.44 -0.60
N ALA A 20 -5.11 12.81 0.39
CA ALA A 20 -6.47 12.26 0.56
C ALA A 20 -7.32 12.38 -0.71
N LEU A 21 -7.24 13.50 -1.44
CA LEU A 21 -7.97 13.72 -2.70
C LEU A 21 -7.68 12.67 -3.79
N VAL A 22 -6.49 12.05 -3.77
CA VAL A 22 -6.14 10.96 -4.68
C VAL A 22 -6.78 9.65 -4.19
N LEU A 23 -6.71 9.38 -2.88
CA LEU A 23 -7.27 8.18 -2.25
C LEU A 23 -8.80 8.16 -2.24
N GLU A 24 -9.47 9.31 -2.22
CA GLU A 24 -10.94 9.38 -2.31
C GLU A 24 -11.47 8.80 -3.63
N ARG A 25 -10.64 8.82 -4.69
CA ARG A 25 -11.00 8.30 -6.01
C ARG A 25 -10.81 6.79 -6.14
N THR A 26 -10.22 6.12 -5.15
CA THR A 26 -9.85 4.69 -5.24
C THR A 26 -10.93 3.74 -4.71
N HIS A 27 -12.07 4.26 -4.25
CA HIS A 27 -13.22 3.45 -3.77
C HIS A 27 -12.84 2.43 -2.68
N LEU A 28 -11.99 2.84 -1.73
CA LEU A 28 -11.51 1.98 -0.64
C LEU A 28 -12.63 1.46 0.26
N ASP A 29 -13.77 2.16 0.31
CA ASP A 29 -14.99 1.75 1.01
C ASP A 29 -15.52 0.40 0.53
N ARG A 30 -15.26 0.03 -0.74
CA ARG A 30 -15.71 -1.24 -1.35
C ARG A 30 -14.58 -2.23 -1.59
N ALA A 31 -13.33 -1.80 -1.47
CA ALA A 31 -12.18 -2.65 -1.70
C ALA A 31 -12.10 -3.75 -0.63
N ILE A 32 -11.73 -4.97 -1.07
CA ILE A 32 -11.48 -6.11 -0.16
C ILE A 32 -10.00 -6.25 0.19
N LEU A 33 -9.11 -5.70 -0.66
CA LEU A 33 -7.66 -5.79 -0.52
C LEU A 33 -7.01 -4.50 -1.03
N LEU A 34 -6.01 -4.02 -0.30
CA LEU A 34 -5.10 -2.95 -0.68
C LEU A 34 -3.66 -3.44 -0.60
N VAL A 35 -2.90 -3.22 -1.67
CA VAL A 35 -1.45 -3.48 -1.71
C VAL A 35 -0.71 -2.14 -1.74
N VAL A 36 0.15 -1.90 -0.75
CA VAL A 36 0.96 -0.68 -0.62
C VAL A 36 2.42 -1.01 -0.91
N ALA A 37 2.86 -0.70 -2.12
CA ALA A 37 4.21 -0.99 -2.61
C ALA A 37 5.07 0.28 -2.81
N LEU A 38 4.92 1.27 -1.93
CA LEU A 38 5.66 2.54 -2.01
C LEU A 38 7.01 2.43 -1.29
N ARG A 39 8.01 3.15 -1.80
CA ARG A 39 9.35 3.20 -1.18
C ARG A 39 9.39 4.05 0.09
N ASP A 40 8.64 5.14 0.14
CA ASP A 40 8.63 6.05 1.29
C ASP A 40 7.74 5.50 2.43
N PRO A 41 8.32 5.13 3.58
CA PRO A 41 7.57 4.51 4.67
C PRO A 41 6.53 5.45 5.30
N GLN A 42 6.75 6.77 5.27
CA GLN A 42 5.79 7.74 5.80
C GLN A 42 4.54 7.83 4.92
N THR A 43 4.72 7.83 3.61
CA THR A 43 3.62 7.80 2.65
C THR A 43 2.89 6.47 2.69
N SER A 44 3.61 5.34 2.73
CA SER A 44 2.99 4.02 2.95
C SER A 44 2.11 4.02 4.20
N ARG A 45 2.59 4.55 5.32
CA ARG A 45 1.76 4.65 6.54
C ARG A 45 0.51 5.48 6.30
N ARG A 46 0.63 6.69 5.75
CA ARG A 46 -0.54 7.58 5.55
C ARG A 46 -1.62 6.89 4.71
N VAL A 47 -1.21 6.14 3.69
CA VAL A 47 -2.12 5.34 2.86
C VAL A 47 -2.80 4.24 3.69
N VAL A 48 -2.03 3.48 4.48
CA VAL A 48 -2.54 2.40 5.35
C VAL A 48 -3.56 2.95 6.35
N GLU A 49 -3.22 4.02 7.06
CA GLU A 49 -4.11 4.63 8.06
C GLU A 49 -5.39 5.18 7.41
N TYR A 50 -5.26 5.84 6.26
CA TYR A 50 -6.42 6.33 5.53
C TYR A 50 -7.33 5.18 5.12
N ALA A 51 -6.77 4.14 4.48
CA ALA A 51 -7.54 2.98 4.04
C ALA A 51 -8.24 2.26 5.20
N ARG A 52 -7.55 2.08 6.34
CA ARG A 52 -8.15 1.46 7.52
C ARG A 52 -9.29 2.29 8.10
N ARG A 53 -9.17 3.63 8.12
CA ARG A 53 -10.25 4.54 8.55
C ARG A 53 -11.44 4.53 7.58
N THR A 54 -11.19 4.43 6.28
CA THR A 54 -12.25 4.40 5.27
C THR A 54 -12.98 3.07 5.24
N ASN A 55 -12.27 1.97 5.48
CA ASN A 55 -12.83 0.63 5.50
C ASN A 55 -12.10 -0.25 6.52
N GLU A 56 -12.71 -0.43 7.69
CA GLU A 56 -12.12 -1.22 8.77
C GLU A 56 -11.94 -2.71 8.40
N ARG A 57 -12.63 -3.22 7.37
CA ARG A 57 -12.59 -4.62 6.95
C ARG A 57 -11.62 -4.90 5.80
N ILE A 58 -11.02 -3.87 5.21
CA ILE A 58 -10.10 -4.05 4.08
C ILE A 58 -8.87 -4.86 4.50
N GLY A 59 -8.47 -5.85 3.71
CA GLY A 59 -7.16 -6.48 3.85
C GLY A 59 -6.07 -5.52 3.37
N ILE A 60 -5.00 -5.35 4.13
CA ILE A 60 -3.90 -4.45 3.76
C ILE A 60 -2.59 -5.22 3.79
N VAL A 61 -1.92 -5.32 2.64
CA VAL A 61 -0.55 -5.82 2.53
C VAL A 61 0.36 -4.66 2.18
N ALA A 62 1.40 -4.44 2.97
CA ALA A 62 2.34 -3.35 2.74
C ALA A 62 3.77 -3.87 2.57
N ARG A 63 4.56 -3.18 1.76
CA ARG A 63 6.01 -3.40 1.65
C ARG A 63 6.73 -2.51 2.66
N ALA A 64 7.73 -3.07 3.33
CA ALA A 64 8.66 -2.34 4.17
C ALA A 64 10.11 -2.61 3.74
N HIS A 65 11.01 -1.68 4.05
CA HIS A 65 12.45 -1.82 3.79
C HIS A 65 13.29 -2.04 5.06
N THR A 66 12.71 -1.82 6.23
CA THR A 66 13.38 -2.05 7.51
C THR A 66 12.40 -2.68 8.48
N ARG A 67 12.90 -3.41 9.49
CA ARG A 67 12.04 -3.99 10.53
C ARG A 67 11.26 -2.91 11.26
N ASP A 68 11.88 -1.77 11.54
CA ASP A 68 11.21 -0.63 12.18
C ASP A 68 10.06 -0.09 11.33
N ALA A 69 10.27 0.08 10.03
CA ALA A 69 9.20 0.47 9.11
C ALA A 69 8.11 -0.60 9.04
N ALA A 70 8.49 -1.89 9.12
CA ALA A 70 7.51 -2.98 9.12
C ALA A 70 6.62 -2.95 10.36
N GLU A 71 7.21 -2.80 11.56
CA GLU A 71 6.46 -2.61 12.79
C GLU A 71 5.57 -1.37 12.74
N TYR A 72 6.08 -0.29 12.16
CA TYR A 72 5.32 0.95 12.02
C TYR A 72 4.07 0.77 11.16
N LEU A 73 4.19 0.05 10.04
CA LEU A 73 3.06 -0.24 9.16
C LEU A 73 2.06 -1.22 9.78
N ARG A 74 2.54 -2.22 10.55
CA ARG A 74 1.66 -3.10 11.34
C ARG A 74 0.84 -2.30 12.35
N LYS A 75 1.50 -1.42 13.12
CA LYS A 75 0.83 -0.53 14.09
C LYS A 75 -0.16 0.42 13.43
N ALA A 76 0.11 0.84 12.20
CA ALA A 76 -0.80 1.67 11.41
C ALA A 76 -2.04 0.93 10.88
N GLY A 77 -2.09 -0.40 10.98
CA GLY A 77 -3.23 -1.23 10.60
C GLY A 77 -3.01 -2.07 9.34
N ALA A 78 -1.78 -2.26 8.88
CA ALA A 78 -1.48 -3.26 7.86
C ALA A 78 -1.69 -4.67 8.44
N ASN A 79 -2.37 -5.54 7.69
CA ASN A 79 -2.57 -6.94 8.09
C ASN A 79 -1.29 -7.74 7.91
N GLU A 80 -0.65 -7.58 6.75
CA GLU A 80 0.62 -8.23 6.43
C GLU A 80 1.65 -7.20 5.98
N VAL A 81 2.90 -7.40 6.38
CA VAL A 81 4.01 -6.56 5.95
C VAL A 81 5.17 -7.40 5.47
N VAL A 82 5.48 -7.24 4.18
CA VAL A 82 6.57 -7.94 3.50
C VAL A 82 7.82 -7.07 3.57
N LEU A 83 8.92 -7.64 4.08
CA LEU A 83 10.19 -6.95 4.15
C LEU A 83 10.99 -7.19 2.86
N GLY A 84 11.15 -6.14 2.05
CA GLY A 84 11.71 -6.25 0.70
C GLY A 84 13.14 -6.78 0.62
N GLU A 85 13.94 -6.63 1.68
CA GLU A 85 15.30 -7.17 1.77
C GLU A 85 15.39 -8.60 2.33
N GLU A 86 14.39 -9.09 3.07
CA GLU A 86 14.44 -10.46 3.63
C GLU A 86 13.94 -11.53 2.64
N GLU A 87 13.13 -11.18 1.64
CA GLU A 87 12.75 -12.14 0.59
C GLU A 87 13.96 -12.58 -0.26
N LEU A 88 14.95 -11.69 -0.43
CA LEU A 88 16.18 -12.00 -1.17
C LEU A 88 17.17 -12.89 -0.37
N ALA A 89 17.06 -12.90 0.95
CA ALA A 89 17.90 -13.75 1.80
C ALA A 89 17.32 -15.17 1.94
N ILE A 90 15.99 -15.31 1.87
CA ILE A 90 15.29 -16.59 2.06
C ILE A 90 15.25 -17.41 0.76
N GLU A 91 15.17 -16.81 -0.43
CA GLU A 91 15.24 -17.55 -1.71
C GLU A 91 16.64 -18.11 -2.05
N MET A 92 17.67 -17.79 -1.26
CA MET A 92 19.07 -18.19 -1.48
C MET A 92 19.56 -19.31 -0.54
N THR A 93 18.68 -19.96 0.22
CA THR A 93 18.99 -21.17 1.02
C THR A 93 18.12 -22.34 0.59
#